data_AF-A0AAP3CMW6-F1
#
_entry.id   AF-A0AAP3CMW6-F1
#
_cell.length_a   1.000
_cell.length_b   1.000
_cell.length_c   1.000
_cell.angle_alpha   90.00
_cell.angle_beta   90.00
_cell.angle_gamma   90.00
#
_symmetry.space_group_name_H-M   'P 1'
#
loop_
_entity.id
_entity.type
_entity.pdbx_description
1 polymer ?
#
loop_
_entity_poly.entity_id
_entity_poly.type
_entity_poly.pdbx_seq_one_letter_code
_entity_poly.pdbx_strand_id
1 'polypeptide(L)'
;MDSLSNIKLLLEIDNNTEDALLELYLKRARRFVINYCEIEENEISDNLLGVIEDIAVFKYRLKGVEATKAETRGGVSESYYDSLPSDIKLELDGYKIPHVTAGG
;
A
#
# COMPACT_ATOMS: atom_id res chain seq x y z
N MET A 1 -11.91 9.49 9.78
CA MET A 1 -11.64 10.31 8.58
C MET A 1 -11.65 9.38 7.39
N ASP A 2 -12.13 9.84 6.24
CA ASP A 2 -12.23 9.00 5.04
C ASP A 2 -10.84 8.86 4.43
N SER A 3 -10.31 7.64 4.30
CA SER A 3 -8.95 7.41 3.79
C SER A 3 -8.72 8.03 2.42
N LEU A 4 -9.79 8.19 1.62
CA LEU A 4 -9.75 8.90 0.34
C LEU A 4 -9.41 10.39 0.51
N SER A 5 -9.96 11.07 1.52
CA SER A 5 -9.63 12.48 1.79
C SER A 5 -8.18 12.64 2.24
N ASN A 6 -7.67 11.72 3.06
CA ASN A 6 -6.28 11.76 3.54
C ASN A 6 -5.30 11.65 2.37
N ILE A 7 -5.49 10.67 1.47
CA ILE A 7 -4.58 10.48 0.33
C ILE A 7 -4.68 11.61 -0.69
N LYS A 8 -5.87 12.21 -0.89
CA LYS A 8 -6.02 13.40 -1.74
C LYS A 8 -5.21 14.57 -1.23
N LEU A 9 -5.24 14.79 0.08
CA LEU A 9 -4.43 15.83 0.74
C LEU A 9 -2.93 15.56 0.57
N LEU A 10 -2.48 14.31 0.75
CA LEU A 10 -1.07 13.91 0.57
C LEU A 10 -0.58 14.01 -0.88
N LEU A 11 -1.49 13.91 -1.85
CA LEU A 11 -1.22 14.03 -3.28
C LEU A 11 -1.44 15.43 -3.83
N GLU A 12 -1.90 16.37 -2.99
CA GLU A 12 -2.26 17.73 -3.39
C GLU A 12 -3.31 17.74 -4.54
N ILE A 13 -4.22 16.76 -4.54
CA ILE A 13 -5.29 16.64 -5.54
C ILE A 13 -6.55 17.32 -4.99
N ASP A 14 -6.93 18.42 -5.64
CA ASP A 14 -8.14 19.20 -5.31
C ASP A 14 -9.38 18.77 -6.14
N ASN A 15 -9.17 18.00 -7.21
CA ASN A 15 -10.24 17.56 -8.10
C ASN A 15 -10.77 16.16 -7.72
N ASN A 16 -11.93 15.81 -8.29
CA ASN A 16 -12.56 14.50 -8.08
C ASN A 16 -12.38 13.52 -9.25
N THR A 17 -11.47 13.80 -10.18
CA THR A 17 -11.34 12.98 -11.40
C THR A 17 -10.64 11.66 -11.15
N GLU A 18 -9.77 11.61 -10.13
CA GLU A 18 -8.96 10.45 -9.82
C GLU A 18 -9.54 9.63 -8.65
N ASP A 19 -10.71 9.99 -8.11
CA ASP A 19 -11.36 9.33 -6.97
C ASP A 19 -11.47 7.82 -7.17
N ALA A 20 -12.07 7.40 -8.28
CA ALA A 20 -12.25 5.99 -8.59
C ALA A 20 -10.90 5.23 -8.68
N LEU A 21 -9.85 5.93 -9.12
CA LEU A 21 -8.51 5.36 -9.21
C LEU A 21 -7.84 5.28 -7.83
N LEU A 22 -7.98 6.32 -7.01
CA LEU A 22 -7.48 6.38 -5.64
C LEU A 22 -8.15 5.32 -4.76
N GLU A 23 -9.47 5.16 -4.89
CA GLU A 23 -10.22 4.07 -4.24
C GLU A 23 -9.72 2.69 -4.67
N LEU A 24 -9.39 2.50 -5.96
CA LEU A 24 -8.82 1.26 -6.45
C LEU A 24 -7.44 0.99 -5.84
N TYR A 25 -6.60 2.01 -5.70
CA TYR A 25 -5.30 1.89 -5.03
C TYR A 25 -5.44 1.55 -3.56
N LEU A 26 -6.34 2.21 -2.83
CA LEU A 26 -6.66 1.88 -1.44
C LEU A 26 -7.13 0.44 -1.30
N LYS A 27 -8.03 -0.02 -2.17
CA LYS A 27 -8.53 -1.41 -2.15
C LYS A 27 -7.41 -2.42 -2.40
N ARG A 28 -6.49 -2.13 -3.32
CA ARG A 28 -5.31 -2.97 -3.58
C ARG A 28 -4.34 -2.96 -2.42
N ALA A 29 -4.02 -1.79 -1.87
CA ALA A 29 -3.14 -1.63 -0.73
C ALA A 29 -3.69 -2.39 0.49
N ARG A 30 -4.99 -2.22 0.79
CA ARG A 30 -5.68 -2.98 1.84
C ARG A 30 -5.56 -4.48 1.65
N ARG A 31 -5.84 -4.98 0.45
CA ARG A 31 -5.74 -6.43 0.15
C ARG A 31 -4.30 -6.93 0.26
N PHE A 32 -3.33 -6.11 -0.11
CA PHE A 32 -1.92 -6.43 0.05
C PHE A 32 -1.55 -6.57 1.53
N VAL A 33 -1.94 -5.61 2.37
CA VAL A 33 -1.69 -5.64 3.81
C VAL A 33 -2.33 -6.86 4.46
N ILE A 34 -3.61 -7.13 4.19
CA ILE A 34 -4.33 -8.33 4.66
C ILE A 34 -3.56 -9.61 4.29
N ASN A 35 -3.16 -9.74 3.02
CA ASN A 35 -2.46 -10.92 2.53
C ASN A 35 -1.02 -11.03 3.05
N TYR A 36 -0.35 -9.90 3.31
CA TYR A 36 1.03 -9.85 3.77
C TYR A 36 1.14 -10.12 5.27
N CYS A 37 0.28 -9.48 6.06
CA CYS A 37 0.24 -9.66 7.51
C CYS A 37 -0.53 -10.92 7.92
N GLU A 38 -1.21 -11.59 6.97
CA GLU A 38 -2.07 -12.76 7.22
C GLU A 38 -3.17 -12.47 8.27
N ILE A 39 -3.70 -11.25 8.25
CA ILE A 39 -4.74 -10.78 9.17
C ILE A 39 -6.09 -10.70 8.45
N GLU A 40 -7.18 -10.68 9.23
CA GLU A 40 -8.51 -10.44 8.69
C GLU A 40 -8.81 -8.94 8.52
N GLU A 41 -9.82 -8.62 7.72
CA GLU A 41 -10.17 -7.24 7.40
C GLU A 41 -10.64 -6.43 8.63
N ASN A 42 -11.21 -7.09 9.63
CA ASN A 42 -11.62 -6.52 10.92
C ASN A 42 -10.45 -6.32 11.90
N GLU A 43 -9.28 -6.92 11.64
CA GLU A 43 -8.07 -6.81 12.47
C GLU A 43 -7.19 -5.62 12.02
N ILE A 44 -7.60 -4.89 10.99
CA ILE A 44 -6.89 -3.71 10.49
C ILE A 44 -7.03 -2.58 11.53
N SER A 45 -5.95 -2.36 12.28
CA SER A 45 -5.83 -1.24 13.21
C SER A 45 -5.66 0.10 12.49
N ASP A 46 -5.94 1.22 13.16
CA ASP A 46 -5.76 2.59 12.62
C ASP A 46 -4.33 2.84 12.12
N ASN A 47 -3.32 2.22 12.75
CA ASN A 47 -1.94 2.29 12.29
C ASN A 47 -1.77 1.64 10.91
N LEU A 48 -2.39 0.47 10.68
CA LEU A 48 -2.35 -0.21 9.38
C LEU A 48 -3.13 0.57 8.31
N LEU A 49 -4.18 1.29 8.69
CA LEU A 49 -4.86 2.24 7.81
C LEU A 49 -3.90 3.32 7.29
N GLY A 50 -3.08 3.91 8.17
CA GLY A 50 -2.03 4.83 7.76
C GLY A 50 -1.04 4.21 6.76
N VAL A 51 -0.61 2.97 7.01
CA VAL A 51 0.27 2.22 6.09
C VAL A 51 -0.41 1.96 4.74
N ILE A 52 -1.71 1.62 4.73
CA ILE A 52 -2.50 1.41 3.51
C ILE A 52 -2.60 2.71 2.69
N GLU A 53 -2.81 3.85 3.36
CA GLU A 53 -2.85 5.17 2.75
C GLU A 53 -1.50 5.52 2.11
N ASP A 54 -0.39 5.30 2.81
CA ASP A 54 0.96 5.58 2.32
C ASP A 54 1.32 4.71 1.11
N ILE A 55 0.98 3.41 1.16
CA ILE A 55 1.14 2.48 0.01
C ILE A 55 0.33 2.98 -1.19
N ALA A 56 -0.91 3.41 -0.99
CA ALA A 56 -1.77 3.90 -2.07
C ALA A 56 -1.19 5.17 -2.72
N VAL A 57 -0.75 6.14 -1.91
CA VAL A 57 -0.09 7.38 -2.35
C VAL A 57 1.19 7.06 -3.13
N PHE A 58 2.03 6.17 -2.60
CA PHE A 58 3.28 5.78 -3.24
C PHE A 58 3.04 5.13 -4.61
N LYS A 59 2.08 4.21 -4.71
CA LYS A 59 1.74 3.54 -5.97
C LYS A 59 1.14 4.51 -7.00
N TYR A 60 0.33 5.45 -6.54
CA TYR A 60 -0.19 6.50 -7.40
C TYR A 60 0.93 7.39 -7.96
N ARG A 61 1.88 7.80 -7.11
CA ARG A 61 3.08 8.56 -7.53
C ARG A 61 3.96 7.75 -8.49
N LEU A 62 4.14 6.44 -8.23
CA LEU A 62 4.88 5.54 -9.11
C LEU A 62 4.25 5.43 -10.50
N LYS A 63 2.92 5.32 -10.61
CA LYS A 63 2.23 5.30 -11.93
C LYS A 63 2.64 6.50 -12.80
N GLY A 64 2.81 7.69 -12.21
CA GLY A 64 3.28 8.89 -12.91
C GLY A 64 4.76 8.82 -13.34
N VAL A 65 5.61 8.20 -12.52
CA VAL A 65 7.05 8.05 -12.77
C VAL A 65 7.37 6.90 -13.73
N GLU A 66 6.68 5.76 -13.60
CA GLU A 66 6.82 4.56 -14.43
C GLU A 66 6.38 4.81 -15.87
N ALA A 67 5.42 5.72 -16.11
CA ALA A 67 5.09 6.17 -17.46
C ALA A 67 6.29 6.78 -18.22
N THR A 68 7.31 7.27 -17.51
CA THR A 68 8.56 7.79 -18.08
C THR A 68 9.63 6.70 -18.22
N LYS A 69 9.48 5.55 -17.56
CA LYS A 69 10.45 4.44 -17.50
C LYS A 69 9.88 3.10 -17.96
N ALA A 70 8.79 3.11 -18.72
CA ALA A 70 8.12 1.92 -19.24
C ALA A 70 8.91 1.28 -20.40
N GLU A 71 10.14 0.84 -20.12
CA GLU A 71 10.77 -0.26 -20.83
C GLU A 71 11.10 -1.33 -19.79
N THR A 72 10.38 -2.45 -19.90
CA THR A 72 10.76 -3.73 -19.30
C THR A 72 10.52 -3.88 -17.80
N ARG A 73 9.39 -4.51 -17.42
CA ARG A 73 9.36 -5.72 -16.57
C ARG A 73 7.91 -6.17 -16.31
N GLY A 74 7.47 -7.13 -17.11
CA GLY A 74 6.31 -7.96 -16.79
C GLY A 74 6.64 -8.86 -15.59
N GLY A 75 6.16 -8.49 -14.42
CA GLY A 75 6.41 -9.20 -13.16
C GLY A 75 5.66 -8.54 -12.01
N VAL A 76 4.34 -8.39 -12.17
CA VAL A 76 3.46 -7.56 -11.32
C VAL A 76 3.43 -8.01 -9.85
N SER A 77 3.80 -9.26 -9.54
CA SER A 77 3.69 -9.80 -8.18
C SER A 77 4.96 -9.67 -7.34
N GLU A 78 6.14 -9.89 -7.93
CA GLU A 78 7.42 -9.88 -7.18
C GLU A 78 7.94 -8.45 -6.93
N SER A 79 7.57 -7.50 -7.80
CA SER A 79 7.98 -6.08 -7.70
C SER A 79 7.15 -5.28 -6.69
N TYR A 80 6.06 -5.83 -6.15
CA TYR A 80 5.09 -5.03 -5.41
C TYR A 80 5.58 -4.65 -4.01
N TYR A 81 6.14 -5.62 -3.27
CA TYR A 81 6.81 -5.40 -1.98
C TYR A 81 8.19 -4.77 -2.19
N ASP A 82 8.97 -5.23 -3.16
CA ASP A 82 10.34 -4.74 -3.39
C ASP A 82 10.40 -3.23 -3.65
N SER A 83 9.46 -2.69 -4.43
CA SER A 83 9.37 -1.25 -4.67
C SER A 83 8.92 -0.42 -3.47
N LEU A 84 8.37 -1.01 -2.40
CA LEU A 84 7.95 -0.23 -1.24
C LEU A 84 9.17 0.34 -0.50
N PRO A 85 9.08 1.57 0.04
CA PRO A 85 10.11 2.14 0.89
C PRO A 85 10.32 1.28 2.15
N SER A 86 11.54 1.31 2.68
CA SER A 86 11.96 0.51 3.82
C SER A 86 11.13 0.79 5.07
N ASP A 87 10.67 2.02 5.27
CA ASP A 87 9.85 2.42 6.42
C ASP A 87 8.49 1.69 6.42
N ILE A 88 7.79 1.67 5.29
CA ILE A 88 6.53 0.92 5.13
C ILE A 88 6.75 -0.57 5.34
N LYS A 89 7.85 -1.12 4.79
CA LYS A 89 8.20 -2.54 4.98
C LYS A 89 8.44 -2.87 6.44
N LEU A 90 9.12 -1.98 7.17
CA LEU A 90 9.43 -2.16 8.58
C LEU A 90 8.15 -2.12 9.44
N GLU A 91 7.24 -1.20 9.15
CA GLU A 91 5.93 -1.19 9.81
C GLU A 91 5.16 -2.48 9.53
N LEU A 92 5.06 -2.89 8.26
CA LEU A 92 4.38 -4.14 7.88
C LEU A 92 4.99 -5.38 8.55
N ASP A 93 6.30 -5.47 8.62
CA ASP A 93 7.01 -6.58 9.28
C ASP A 93 6.69 -6.63 10.78
N GLY A 94 6.50 -5.46 11.43
CA GLY A 94 6.06 -5.38 12.82
C GLY A 94 4.64 -5.89 13.06
N TYR A 95 3.76 -5.83 12.06
CA TYR A 95 2.39 -6.38 12.13
C TYR A 95 2.30 -7.81 11.63
N LYS A 96 3.27 -8.26 10.83
CA LYS A 96 3.32 -9.63 10.37
C LYS A 96 3.45 -10.51 11.60
N ILE A 97 2.48 -11.39 11.80
CA ILE A 97 2.53 -12.39 12.87
C ILE A 97 3.88 -13.10 12.72
N PRO A 98 4.80 -13.02 13.69
CA PRO A 98 5.99 -13.82 13.62
C PRO A 98 5.49 -15.25 13.61
N HIS A 99 5.67 -15.95 12.49
CA HIS A 99 5.59 -17.39 12.50
C HIS A 99 6.70 -17.80 13.46
N VAL A 100 6.35 -17.97 14.74
CA VAL A 100 7.27 -18.42 15.75
C VAL A 100 7.62 -19.83 15.32
N THR A 101 8.68 -19.96 14.53
CA THR A 101 9.41 -21.20 14.48
C THR A 101 10.05 -21.31 15.85
N ALA A 102 9.26 -21.76 16.83
CA ALA A 102 9.73 -22.30 18.08
C ALA A 102 10.50 -23.58 17.74
N GLY A 103 11.71 -23.39 17.20
CA GLY A 103 12.75 -24.39 17.14
C GLY A 103 13.60 -24.23 18.38
N GLY A 104 13.15 -24.86 19.47
CA GLY A 104 13.92 -25.13 20.68
C GLY A 104 13.94 -26.63 20.93
#